data_AF-A0A268TTP5-F1
#
_entry.id   AF-A0A268TTP5-F1
#
_cell.length_a   1.000
_cell.length_b   1.000
_cell.length_c   1.000
_cell.angle_alpha   90.00
_cell.angle_beta   90.00
_cell.angle_gamma   90.00
#
_symmetry.space_group_name_H-M   'P 1'
#
loop_
_entity.id
_entity.type
_entity.pdbx_description
1 polymer ?
#
loop_
_entity_poly.entity_id
_entity_poly.type
_entity_poly.pdbx_seq_one_letter_code
_entity_poly.pdbx_strand_id
1 'polypeptide(L)'
;MAIDEKKQKAIDLALKQIDKAFGKGALVRLGDKQIEKIDSISTGSLGLDMALGIGGIPKGRIIEIYGPESSGKTTLSLHIVAECQRSGGICAFIDAEHALDVYYAKRLGVDTENLLVSQPDTGEQALEILETLTRSGAVDLIVIDSVAALTPKAEIEGDMGDQHVGLQARLMSHALRKITGVLHKMNATLIFINQIRMKIGTMGYGSPETTTGGNALKFYASVRIDIRRIATLKQNEQQIGNRAKVKVVKNKVAPPFREAEFDIMFGEGISQEGEIIDYGIKLDIIDKSGAWLSYGDKKLGQGRENAKVLLKEDKALAQEITNKIKEQIGATEEILPLPDEPLDEMSE
;
A
#
# COMPACT_ATOMS: atom_id res chain seq x y z
N MET A 1 10.68 9.37 37.38
CA MET A 1 10.51 10.49 38.33
C MET A 1 9.15 10.33 38.99
N ALA A 2 9.10 10.28 40.32
CA ALA A 2 7.81 10.24 41.03
C ALA A 2 7.08 11.56 40.84
N ILE A 3 5.87 11.52 40.29
CA ILE A 3 5.01 12.69 40.11
C ILE A 3 4.49 13.09 41.49
N ASP A 4 4.63 14.36 41.85
CA ASP A 4 4.04 14.97 43.06
C ASP A 4 2.54 14.62 43.17
N GLU A 5 2.10 14.11 44.33
CA GLU A 5 0.72 13.66 44.57
C GLU A 5 -0.33 14.75 44.27
N LYS A 6 0.00 16.03 44.49
CA LYS A 6 -0.91 17.14 44.14
C LYS A 6 -1.06 17.28 42.62
N LYS A 7 0.03 17.12 41.87
CA LYS A 7 0.01 17.12 40.40
C LYS A 7 -0.75 15.91 39.87
N GLN A 8 -0.56 14.75 40.47
CA GLN A 8 -1.26 13.52 40.11
C GLN A 8 -2.79 13.65 40.28
N LYS A 9 -3.26 14.18 41.42
CA LYS A 9 -4.70 14.46 41.63
C LYS A 9 -5.27 15.48 40.64
N ALA A 10 -4.50 16.53 40.31
CA ALA A 10 -4.93 17.52 39.33
C ALA A 10 -5.05 16.92 37.91
N ILE A 11 -4.11 16.04 37.53
CA ILE A 11 -4.15 15.30 36.27
C ILE A 11 -5.39 14.39 36.22
N ASP A 12 -5.68 13.66 37.29
CA ASP A 12 -6.81 12.72 37.32
C ASP A 12 -8.17 13.45 37.27
N LEU A 13 -8.26 14.65 37.87
CA LEU A 13 -9.43 15.51 37.74
C LEU A 13 -9.60 16.05 36.31
N ALA A 14 -8.49 16.51 35.70
CA ALA A 14 -8.50 16.99 34.31
C ALA A 14 -8.91 15.87 33.34
N LEU A 15 -8.38 14.66 33.52
CA LEU A 15 -8.77 13.48 32.73
C LEU A 15 -10.28 13.21 32.83
N LYS A 16 -10.86 13.22 34.04
CA LYS A 16 -12.30 13.03 34.24
C LYS A 16 -13.14 14.13 33.60
N GLN A 17 -12.68 15.39 33.65
CA GLN A 17 -13.37 16.51 33.01
C GLN A 17 -13.33 16.39 31.49
N ILE A 18 -12.18 16.01 30.93
CA ILE A 18 -11.99 15.81 29.49
C ILE A 18 -12.84 14.63 29.01
N ASP A 19 -12.84 13.50 29.71
CA ASP A 19 -13.69 12.35 29.36
C ASP A 19 -15.19 12.70 29.40
N LYS A 20 -15.62 13.53 30.37
CA LYS A 20 -17.00 13.98 30.48
C LYS A 20 -17.39 14.93 29.34
N ALA A 21 -16.47 15.78 28.89
CA ALA A 21 -16.71 16.77 27.85
C ALA A 21 -16.59 16.20 26.43
N PHE A 22 -15.67 15.26 26.20
CA PHE A 22 -15.27 14.81 24.86
C PHE A 22 -15.45 13.30 24.62
N GLY A 23 -15.95 12.55 25.62
CA GLY A 23 -16.12 11.10 25.58
C GLY A 23 -14.94 10.35 26.19
N LYS A 24 -15.21 9.15 26.72
CA LYS A 24 -14.18 8.30 27.34
C LYS A 24 -13.01 8.04 26.38
N GLY A 25 -11.79 8.23 26.86
CA GLY A 25 -10.57 7.96 26.11
C GLY A 25 -10.12 9.13 25.23
N ALA A 26 -10.70 10.32 25.39
CA ALA A 26 -10.27 11.53 24.67
C ALA A 26 -8.86 11.98 25.08
N LEU A 27 -8.42 11.66 26.30
CA LEU A 27 -7.05 11.83 26.76
C LEU A 27 -6.63 10.60 27.56
N VAL A 28 -5.61 9.88 27.09
CA VAL A 28 -5.09 8.66 27.72
C VAL A 28 -3.60 8.80 27.97
N ARG A 29 -3.07 8.20 29.04
CA ARG A 29 -1.62 8.11 29.23
C ARG A 29 -1.07 7.10 28.24
N LEU A 30 0.00 7.46 27.54
CA LEU A 30 0.59 6.59 26.52
C LEU A 30 1.07 5.24 27.08
N GLY A 31 1.55 5.23 28.34
CA GLY A 31 1.98 4.01 29.03
C GLY A 31 0.84 3.13 29.56
N ASP A 32 -0.40 3.63 29.59
CA ASP A 32 -1.58 2.84 30.00
C ASP A 32 -2.21 2.10 28.82
N LYS A 33 -1.80 2.43 27.58
CA LYS A 33 -2.08 1.60 26.40
C LYS A 33 -1.14 0.41 26.42
N GLN A 34 -1.68 -0.80 26.42
CA GLN A 34 -0.94 -1.95 25.91
C GLN A 34 -0.48 -1.60 24.49
N ILE A 35 0.74 -1.98 24.10
CA ILE A 35 1.22 -1.84 22.73
C ILE A 35 0.29 -2.69 21.85
N GLU A 36 -0.77 -2.09 21.35
CA GLU A 36 -1.70 -2.74 20.42
C GLU A 36 -0.94 -2.99 19.13
N LYS A 37 -0.87 -4.26 18.71
CA LYS A 37 -0.39 -4.59 17.37
C LYS A 37 -1.30 -3.85 16.38
N ILE A 38 -0.69 -3.11 15.46
CA ILE A 38 -1.43 -2.39 14.43
C ILE A 38 -1.96 -3.43 13.45
N ASP A 39 -3.29 -3.54 13.35
CA ASP A 39 -3.93 -4.42 12.37
C ASP A 39 -3.56 -4.02 10.95
N SER A 40 -3.40 -5.02 10.08
CA SER A 40 -3.02 -4.84 8.69
C SER A 40 -3.91 -5.60 7.71
N ILE A 41 -3.88 -5.18 6.45
CA ILE A 41 -4.46 -5.88 5.30
C ILE A 41 -3.29 -6.31 4.41
N SER A 42 -3.18 -7.61 4.12
CA SER A 42 -2.14 -8.13 3.22
C SER A 42 -2.21 -7.44 1.87
N THR A 43 -1.04 -7.22 1.27
CA THR A 43 -0.90 -6.66 -0.07
C THR A 43 -1.05 -7.68 -1.19
N GLY A 44 -1.16 -8.97 -0.84
CA GLY A 44 -1.10 -10.07 -1.79
C GLY A 44 0.32 -10.37 -2.28
N SER A 45 1.32 -9.56 -1.86
CA SER A 45 2.74 -9.80 -2.09
C SER A 45 3.45 -10.12 -0.78
N LEU A 46 4.13 -11.26 -0.73
CA LEU A 46 4.88 -11.70 0.44
C LEU A 46 6.01 -10.72 0.78
N GLY A 47 6.76 -10.31 -0.23
CA GLY A 47 7.88 -9.39 -0.09
C GLY A 47 7.44 -8.00 0.37
N LEU A 48 6.34 -7.49 -0.16
CA LEU A 48 5.83 -6.18 0.22
C LEU A 48 5.23 -6.18 1.63
N ASP A 49 4.51 -7.24 2.03
CA ASP A 49 4.00 -7.38 3.40
C ASP A 49 5.13 -7.37 4.44
N MET A 50 6.25 -8.01 4.11
CA MET A 50 7.48 -7.97 4.90
C MET A 50 8.15 -6.59 4.89
N ALA A 51 8.21 -5.92 3.73
CA ALA A 51 8.76 -4.57 3.61
C ALA A 51 7.97 -3.54 4.41
N LEU A 52 6.67 -3.74 4.56
CA LEU A 52 5.80 -2.90 5.39
C LEU A 52 6.00 -3.15 6.89
N GLY A 53 6.59 -4.28 7.29
CA GLY A 53 7.00 -4.60 8.66
C GLY A 53 5.87 -5.01 9.61
N ILE A 54 4.61 -4.82 9.22
CA ILE A 54 3.42 -5.23 9.98
C ILE A 54 2.59 -6.29 9.23
N GLY A 55 3.14 -6.88 8.17
CA GLY A 55 2.47 -7.91 7.38
C GLY A 55 1.41 -7.38 6.39
N GLY A 56 1.44 -6.09 6.07
CA GLY A 56 0.47 -5.48 5.15
C GLY A 56 0.33 -3.97 5.35
N ILE A 57 -0.68 -3.36 4.71
CA ILE A 57 -1.01 -1.95 4.91
C ILE A 57 -1.81 -1.76 6.21
N PRO A 58 -1.57 -0.70 7.00
CA PRO A 58 -2.24 -0.50 8.28
C PRO A 58 -3.72 -0.13 8.13
N LYS A 59 -4.60 -0.77 8.91
CA LYS A 59 -6.04 -0.44 8.96
C LYS A 59 -6.31 0.95 9.53
N GLY A 60 -7.41 1.57 9.09
CA GLY A 60 -7.83 2.90 9.60
C GLY A 60 -6.93 4.06 9.16
N ARG A 61 -6.06 3.85 8.15
CA ARG A 61 -5.06 4.82 7.69
C ARG A 61 -5.19 5.14 6.21
N ILE A 62 -4.54 6.24 5.81
CA ILE A 62 -4.38 6.65 4.42
C ILE A 62 -3.07 6.07 3.88
N ILE A 63 -3.14 5.47 2.70
CA ILE A 63 -2.03 4.90 1.94
C ILE A 63 -1.97 5.60 0.58
N GLU A 64 -0.77 5.91 0.10
CA GLU A 64 -0.57 6.39 -1.27
C GLU A 64 0.27 5.38 -2.05
N ILE A 65 -0.26 4.88 -3.17
CA ILE A 65 0.47 4.04 -4.13
C ILE A 65 0.69 4.89 -5.38
N TYR A 66 1.94 5.17 -5.70
CA TYR A 66 2.28 6.01 -6.85
C TYR A 66 3.40 5.42 -7.69
N GLY A 67 3.52 5.88 -8.92
CA GLY A 67 4.48 5.33 -9.87
C GLY A 67 4.18 5.73 -11.31
N PRO A 68 5.08 5.38 -12.25
CA PRO A 68 4.86 5.59 -13.68
C PRO A 68 3.59 4.91 -14.20
N GLU A 69 3.18 5.23 -15.42
CA GLU A 69 2.14 4.48 -16.12
C GLU A 69 2.53 3.02 -16.29
N SER A 70 1.54 2.12 -16.29
CA SER A 70 1.75 0.67 -16.44
C SER A 70 2.73 0.03 -15.44
N SER A 71 3.00 0.68 -14.29
CA SER A 71 3.90 0.15 -13.27
C SER A 71 3.26 -0.91 -12.36
N GLY A 72 1.93 -1.06 -12.41
CA GLY A 72 1.19 -2.04 -11.60
C GLY A 72 0.39 -1.46 -10.43
N LYS A 73 0.22 -0.13 -10.33
CA LYS A 73 -0.52 0.54 -9.24
C LYS A 73 -1.93 -0.03 -9.00
N THR A 74 -2.75 -0.07 -10.06
CA THR A 74 -4.11 -0.60 -10.01
C THR A 74 -4.11 -2.10 -9.73
N THR A 75 -3.17 -2.86 -10.32
CA THR A 75 -3.02 -4.30 -10.04
C THR A 75 -2.73 -4.55 -8.56
N LEU A 76 -1.75 -3.86 -7.97
CA LEU A 76 -1.44 -3.97 -6.54
C LEU A 76 -2.64 -3.60 -5.66
N SER A 77 -3.38 -2.54 -6.03
CA SER A 77 -4.56 -2.13 -5.28
C SER A 77 -5.69 -3.17 -5.35
N LEU A 78 -5.88 -3.81 -6.50
CA LEU A 78 -6.84 -4.90 -6.67
C LEU A 78 -6.45 -6.16 -5.89
N HIS A 79 -5.15 -6.48 -5.77
CA HIS A 79 -4.71 -7.55 -4.87
C HIS A 79 -5.03 -7.24 -3.40
N ILE A 80 -4.77 -6.00 -2.95
CA ILE A 80 -5.13 -5.58 -1.58
C ILE A 80 -6.66 -5.69 -1.37
N VAL A 81 -7.46 -5.31 -2.37
CA VAL A 81 -8.92 -5.48 -2.33
C VAL A 81 -9.31 -6.94 -2.20
N ALA A 82 -8.72 -7.83 -2.99
CA ALA A 82 -8.98 -9.27 -2.93
C ALA A 82 -8.60 -9.87 -1.57
N GLU A 83 -7.46 -9.48 -0.97
CA GLU A 83 -7.05 -9.92 0.37
C GLU A 83 -8.00 -9.42 1.47
N CYS A 84 -8.47 -8.17 1.34
CA CYS A 84 -9.45 -7.59 2.26
C CYS A 84 -10.78 -8.36 2.20
N GLN A 85 -11.30 -8.60 1.00
CA GLN A 85 -12.54 -9.38 0.80
C GLN A 85 -12.41 -10.82 1.28
N ARG A 86 -11.27 -11.47 1.03
CA ARG A 86 -11.00 -12.84 1.53
C ARG A 86 -11.01 -12.91 3.06
N SER A 87 -10.65 -11.83 3.72
CA SER A 87 -10.70 -11.67 5.17
C SER A 87 -12.10 -11.28 5.68
N GLY A 88 -13.11 -11.26 4.81
CA GLY A 88 -14.50 -10.89 5.12
C GLY A 88 -14.77 -9.39 5.14
N GLY A 89 -13.83 -8.57 4.68
CA GLY A 89 -13.99 -7.11 4.64
C GLY A 89 -14.80 -6.63 3.44
N ILE A 90 -15.45 -5.47 3.61
CA ILE A 90 -16.21 -4.80 2.55
C ILE A 90 -15.33 -3.75 1.88
N CYS A 91 -15.27 -3.81 0.55
CA CYS A 91 -14.41 -2.94 -0.25
C CYS A 91 -15.23 -2.00 -1.15
N ALA A 92 -14.70 -0.80 -1.37
CA ALA A 92 -15.20 0.14 -2.36
C ALA A 92 -14.09 0.63 -3.29
N PHE A 93 -14.42 0.84 -4.55
CA PHE A 93 -13.52 1.34 -5.59
C PHE A 93 -14.15 2.56 -6.27
N ILE A 94 -13.51 3.71 -6.10
CA ILE A 94 -13.89 4.97 -6.73
C ILE A 94 -12.98 5.13 -7.96
N ASP A 95 -13.51 4.74 -9.12
CA ASP A 95 -12.84 4.77 -10.41
C ASP A 95 -13.08 6.14 -11.07
N ALA A 96 -12.23 7.11 -10.73
CA ALA A 96 -12.22 8.43 -11.35
C ALA A 96 -11.56 8.43 -12.74
N GLU A 97 -10.71 7.45 -13.05
CA GLU A 97 -10.11 7.29 -14.39
C GLU A 97 -11.04 6.59 -15.39
N HIS A 98 -12.17 6.03 -14.94
CA HIS A 98 -13.16 5.29 -15.74
C HIS A 98 -12.50 4.12 -16.51
N ALA A 99 -11.50 3.49 -15.89
CA ALA A 99 -10.59 2.53 -16.53
C ALA A 99 -10.57 1.15 -15.85
N LEU A 100 -11.44 0.90 -14.86
CA LEU A 100 -11.48 -0.37 -14.15
C LEU A 100 -11.99 -1.52 -15.04
N ASP A 101 -11.13 -2.51 -15.31
CA ASP A 101 -11.51 -3.77 -15.96
C ASP A 101 -12.03 -4.78 -14.93
N VAL A 102 -13.35 -5.00 -14.95
CA VAL A 102 -14.05 -5.96 -14.07
C VAL A 102 -13.60 -7.41 -14.31
N TYR A 103 -13.32 -7.79 -15.56
CA TYR A 103 -12.88 -9.15 -15.88
C TYR A 103 -11.47 -9.41 -15.34
N TYR A 104 -10.57 -8.43 -15.49
CA TYR A 104 -9.25 -8.49 -14.90
C TYR A 104 -9.31 -8.53 -13.37
N ALA A 105 -10.12 -7.67 -12.73
CA ALA A 105 -10.31 -7.69 -11.28
C ALA A 105 -10.77 -9.07 -10.77
N LYS A 106 -11.74 -9.69 -11.45
CA LYS A 106 -12.23 -11.04 -11.11
C LYS A 106 -11.11 -12.09 -11.20
N ARG A 107 -10.25 -12.01 -12.22
CA ARG A 107 -9.08 -12.91 -12.35
C ARG A 107 -8.06 -12.73 -11.24
N LEU A 108 -7.91 -11.52 -10.71
CA LEU A 108 -7.06 -11.25 -9.55
C LEU A 108 -7.66 -11.74 -8.21
N GLY A 109 -8.85 -12.34 -8.24
CA GLY A 109 -9.53 -12.87 -7.06
C GLY A 109 -10.38 -11.84 -6.31
N VAL A 110 -10.67 -10.69 -6.93
CA VAL A 110 -11.66 -9.75 -6.42
C VAL A 110 -13.05 -10.34 -6.57
N ASP A 111 -13.83 -10.30 -5.49
CA ASP A 111 -15.26 -10.57 -5.53
C ASP A 111 -15.97 -9.36 -6.13
N THR A 112 -16.15 -9.39 -7.45
CA THR A 112 -16.77 -8.31 -8.22
C THR A 112 -18.27 -8.18 -7.98
N GLU A 113 -18.94 -9.19 -7.40
CA GLU A 113 -20.38 -9.12 -7.11
C GLU A 113 -20.63 -8.27 -5.85
N ASN A 114 -19.69 -8.30 -4.91
CA ASN A 114 -19.78 -7.56 -3.64
C ASN A 114 -18.87 -6.31 -3.58
N LEU A 115 -18.11 -6.02 -4.63
CA LEU A 115 -17.30 -4.79 -4.71
C LEU A 115 -18.20 -3.58 -5.01
N LEU A 116 -18.21 -2.59 -4.12
CA LEU A 116 -18.90 -1.32 -4.35
C LEU A 116 -18.09 -0.48 -5.35
N VAL A 117 -18.66 -0.11 -6.49
CA VAL A 117 -17.96 0.70 -7.51
C VAL A 117 -18.69 2.02 -7.72
N SER A 118 -17.93 3.11 -7.84
CA SER A 118 -18.44 4.43 -8.19
C SER A 118 -17.57 5.06 -9.27
N GLN A 119 -18.20 5.63 -10.30
CA GLN A 119 -17.55 6.43 -11.34
C GLN A 119 -18.05 7.87 -11.22
N PRO A 120 -17.37 8.73 -10.44
CA PRO A 120 -17.80 10.10 -10.24
C PRO A 120 -17.48 10.97 -11.46
N ASP A 121 -18.28 12.01 -11.65
CA ASP A 121 -18.13 13.07 -12.65
C ASP A 121 -17.13 14.14 -12.18
N THR A 122 -17.03 14.39 -10.86
CA THR A 122 -16.17 15.44 -10.30
C THR A 122 -15.36 14.98 -9.08
N GLY A 123 -14.25 15.67 -8.81
CA GLY A 123 -13.42 15.43 -7.63
C GLY A 123 -14.18 15.66 -6.32
N GLU A 124 -15.04 16.68 -6.24
CA GLU A 124 -15.90 16.93 -5.09
C GLU A 124 -16.86 15.76 -4.84
N GLN A 125 -17.53 15.27 -5.89
CA GLN A 125 -18.46 14.14 -5.79
C GLN A 125 -17.75 12.87 -5.32
N ALA A 126 -16.56 12.57 -5.88
CA ALA A 126 -15.74 11.45 -5.44
C ALA A 126 -15.44 11.50 -3.93
N LEU A 127 -15.10 12.68 -3.43
CA LEU A 127 -14.74 12.89 -2.01
C LEU A 127 -15.96 12.89 -1.08
N GLU A 128 -17.14 13.31 -1.56
CA GLU A 128 -18.41 13.18 -0.84
C GLU A 128 -18.85 11.72 -0.72
N ILE A 129 -18.69 10.93 -1.79
CA ILE A 129 -18.94 9.48 -1.80
C ILE A 129 -18.00 8.80 -0.79
N LEU A 130 -16.70 9.10 -0.86
CA LEU A 130 -15.71 8.63 0.10
C LEU A 130 -16.12 8.92 1.55
N GLU A 131 -16.53 10.17 1.84
CA GLU A 131 -16.95 10.54 3.19
C GLU A 131 -18.18 9.76 3.64
N THR A 132 -19.17 9.60 2.76
CA THR A 132 -20.41 8.88 3.05
C THR A 132 -20.13 7.40 3.35
N LEU A 133 -19.34 6.75 2.50
CA LEU A 133 -18.91 5.36 2.68
C LEU A 133 -18.14 5.19 3.98
N THR A 134 -17.18 6.08 4.26
CA THR A 134 -16.38 6.02 5.50
C THR A 134 -17.26 6.20 6.73
N ARG A 135 -18.20 7.16 6.73
CA ARG A 135 -19.09 7.43 7.87
C ARG A 135 -20.12 6.34 8.13
N SER A 136 -20.45 5.52 7.14
CA SER A 136 -21.33 4.37 7.34
C SER A 136 -20.76 3.36 8.34
N GLY A 137 -19.42 3.30 8.48
CA GLY A 137 -18.73 2.30 9.29
C GLY A 137 -18.81 0.87 8.74
N ALA A 138 -19.35 0.70 7.53
CA ALA A 138 -19.57 -0.60 6.90
C ALA A 138 -18.49 -0.98 5.87
N VAL A 139 -17.56 -0.08 5.55
CA VAL A 139 -16.52 -0.31 4.52
C VAL A 139 -15.15 -0.34 5.18
N ASP A 140 -14.40 -1.43 4.97
CA ASP A 140 -13.07 -1.67 5.56
C ASP A 140 -11.95 -1.08 4.70
N LEU A 141 -12.13 -1.07 3.38
CA LEU A 141 -11.13 -0.59 2.42
C LEU A 141 -11.78 0.20 1.28
N ILE A 142 -11.22 1.37 0.99
CA ILE A 142 -11.65 2.22 -0.12
C ILE A 142 -10.43 2.53 -0.98
N VAL A 143 -10.55 2.34 -2.30
CA VAL A 143 -9.53 2.71 -3.29
C VAL A 143 -10.03 3.88 -4.13
N ILE A 144 -9.18 4.87 -4.38
CA ILE A 144 -9.43 5.96 -5.32
C ILE A 144 -8.41 5.86 -6.46
N ASP A 145 -8.89 5.56 -7.67
CA ASP A 145 -8.10 5.48 -8.90
C ASP A 145 -8.55 6.56 -9.89
N SER A 146 -7.88 7.72 -10.00
CA SER A 146 -6.69 8.15 -9.28
C SER A 146 -6.81 9.59 -8.80
N VAL A 147 -5.89 10.03 -7.94
CA VAL A 147 -5.81 11.43 -7.49
C VAL A 147 -5.75 12.40 -8.66
N ALA A 148 -5.06 12.03 -9.74
CA ALA A 148 -4.91 12.90 -10.90
C ALA A 148 -6.25 13.18 -11.60
N ALA A 149 -7.19 12.24 -11.53
CA ALA A 149 -8.53 12.35 -12.12
C ALA A 149 -9.57 12.98 -11.18
N LEU A 150 -9.19 13.40 -9.96
CA LEU A 150 -10.06 14.16 -9.07
C LEU A 150 -10.13 15.62 -9.52
N THR A 151 -10.72 15.84 -10.70
CA THR A 151 -10.82 17.16 -11.33
C THR A 151 -11.92 17.98 -10.65
N PRO A 152 -11.62 19.16 -10.11
CA PRO A 152 -12.63 20.01 -9.49
C PRO A 152 -13.74 20.41 -10.46
N LYS A 153 -14.97 20.53 -9.98
CA LYS A 153 -16.13 20.91 -10.81
C LYS A 153 -15.90 22.18 -11.64
N ALA A 154 -15.30 23.21 -11.04
CA ALA A 154 -15.03 24.47 -11.73
C ALA A 154 -14.02 24.35 -12.88
N GLU A 155 -13.16 23.32 -12.86
CA GLU A 155 -12.22 23.03 -13.96
C GLU A 155 -12.90 22.24 -15.08
N ILE A 156 -13.90 21.43 -14.77
CA ILE A 156 -14.70 20.68 -15.76
C ILE A 156 -15.68 21.60 -16.49
N GLU A 157 -16.29 22.55 -15.77
CA GLU A 157 -17.24 23.53 -16.34
C GLU A 157 -16.54 24.73 -17.01
N GLY A 158 -15.24 24.91 -16.78
CA GLY A 158 -14.44 25.99 -17.36
C GLY A 158 -14.08 25.73 -18.84
N ASP A 159 -13.65 26.79 -19.52
CA ASP A 159 -13.23 26.68 -20.91
C ASP A 159 -11.78 26.15 -21.02
N MET A 160 -11.47 25.47 -22.13
CA MET A 160 -10.10 25.02 -22.40
C MET A 160 -9.14 26.21 -22.44
N GLY A 161 -8.21 26.28 -21.47
CA GLY A 161 -7.24 27.35 -21.34
C GLY A 161 -7.45 28.25 -20.12
N ASP A 162 -8.55 28.07 -19.39
CA ASP A 162 -8.78 28.76 -18.12
C ASP A 162 -7.73 28.37 -17.07
N GLN A 163 -7.24 29.37 -16.34
CA GLN A 163 -6.21 29.18 -15.33
C GLN A 163 -6.84 28.85 -13.96
N HIS A 164 -6.88 27.56 -13.63
CA HIS A 164 -7.30 27.10 -12.30
C HIS A 164 -6.08 26.76 -11.42
N VAL A 165 -5.45 27.78 -10.85
CA VAL A 165 -4.22 27.58 -10.05
C VAL A 165 -4.52 26.87 -8.73
N GLY A 166 -4.06 25.61 -8.61
CA GLY A 166 -3.99 24.89 -7.34
C GLY A 166 -5.34 24.44 -6.76
N LEU A 167 -6.41 24.42 -7.56
CA LEU A 167 -7.75 24.09 -7.12
C LEU A 167 -7.83 22.65 -6.57
N GLN A 168 -7.27 21.69 -7.31
CA GLN A 168 -7.18 20.29 -6.88
C GLN A 168 -6.39 20.11 -5.57
N ALA A 169 -5.28 20.84 -5.39
CA ALA A 169 -4.49 20.77 -4.17
C ALA A 169 -5.25 21.29 -2.94
N ARG A 170 -6.09 22.33 -3.12
CA ARG A 170 -6.96 22.87 -2.07
C ARG A 170 -8.09 21.89 -1.73
N LEU A 171 -8.72 21.31 -2.75
CA LEU A 171 -9.75 20.27 -2.60
C LEU A 171 -9.22 19.09 -1.77
N MET A 172 -8.07 18.54 -2.16
CA MET A 172 -7.40 17.44 -1.44
C MET A 172 -7.07 17.83 0.00
N SER A 173 -6.51 19.02 0.22
CA SER A 173 -6.16 19.49 1.57
C SER A 173 -7.39 19.61 2.49
N HIS A 174 -8.50 20.08 1.95
CA HIS A 174 -9.76 20.20 2.68
C HIS A 174 -10.34 18.82 3.01
N ALA A 175 -10.42 17.94 2.01
CA ALA A 175 -10.97 16.60 2.18
C ALA A 175 -10.16 15.75 3.16
N LEU A 176 -8.83 15.68 2.99
CA LEU A 176 -7.95 14.92 3.87
C LEU A 176 -8.06 15.35 5.34
N ARG A 177 -8.19 16.66 5.60
CA ARG A 177 -8.40 17.19 6.95
C ARG A 177 -9.71 16.70 7.57
N LYS A 178 -10.78 16.56 6.77
CA LYS A 178 -12.10 16.13 7.21
C LYS A 178 -12.17 14.61 7.44
N ILE A 179 -11.60 13.82 6.53
CA ILE A 179 -11.78 12.35 6.52
C ILE A 179 -10.81 11.61 7.43
N THR A 180 -9.60 12.12 7.69
CA THR A 180 -8.54 11.37 8.40
C THR A 180 -9.00 10.88 9.78
N GLY A 181 -9.69 11.73 10.55
CA GLY A 181 -10.21 11.34 11.86
C GLY A 181 -11.35 10.33 11.77
N VAL A 182 -12.15 10.38 10.70
CA VAL A 182 -13.26 9.46 10.47
C VAL A 182 -12.73 8.08 10.09
N LEU A 183 -11.76 8.00 9.18
CA LEU A 183 -11.10 6.75 8.76
C LEU A 183 -10.55 5.99 9.97
N HIS A 184 -9.82 6.69 10.86
CA HIS A 184 -9.30 6.10 12.08
C HIS A 184 -10.41 5.61 13.02
N LYS A 185 -11.47 6.41 13.23
CA LYS A 185 -12.57 6.05 14.14
C LYS A 185 -13.36 4.84 13.62
N MET A 186 -13.55 4.75 12.30
CA MET A 186 -14.31 3.67 11.66
C MET A 186 -13.44 2.48 11.25
N ASN A 187 -12.14 2.53 11.54
CA ASN A 187 -11.14 1.54 11.11
C ASN A 187 -11.10 1.28 9.59
N ALA A 188 -11.55 2.25 8.79
CA ALA A 188 -11.58 2.16 7.33
C ALA A 188 -10.25 2.62 6.73
N THR A 189 -9.72 1.83 5.80
CA THR A 189 -8.43 2.09 5.14
C THR A 189 -8.68 2.76 3.80
N LEU A 190 -7.90 3.79 3.48
CA LEU A 190 -8.04 4.52 2.22
C LEU A 190 -6.75 4.45 1.40
N ILE A 191 -6.83 3.90 0.19
CA ILE A 191 -5.74 3.90 -0.79
C ILE A 191 -6.01 4.97 -1.83
N PHE A 192 -5.06 5.87 -2.01
CA PHE A 192 -4.98 6.73 -3.17
C PHE A 192 -3.98 6.18 -4.17
N ILE A 193 -4.43 5.92 -5.40
CA ILE A 193 -3.53 5.73 -6.53
C ILE A 193 -3.14 7.10 -7.07
N ASN A 194 -1.86 7.30 -7.36
CA ASN A 194 -1.36 8.57 -7.86
C ASN A 194 -0.34 8.38 -8.99
N GLN A 195 -0.22 9.41 -9.82
CA GLN A 195 0.69 9.43 -10.95
C GLN A 195 1.91 10.30 -10.64
N ILE A 196 3.04 9.97 -11.27
CA ILE A 196 4.23 10.82 -11.24
C ILE A 196 4.07 11.96 -12.25
N ARG A 197 4.55 13.14 -11.88
CA ARG A 197 4.72 14.34 -12.70
C ARG A 197 6.11 14.91 -12.48
N MET A 198 6.60 15.71 -13.42
CA MET A 198 7.88 16.42 -13.27
C MET A 198 7.63 17.87 -12.79
N LYS A 199 8.45 18.34 -11.85
CA LYS A 199 8.47 19.75 -11.46
C LYS A 199 9.23 20.59 -12.50
N ILE A 200 8.53 21.54 -13.12
CA ILE A 200 9.13 22.50 -14.05
C ILE A 200 9.97 23.52 -13.26
N GLY A 201 11.16 23.86 -13.76
CA GLY A 201 12.01 24.91 -13.18
C GLY A 201 12.95 24.48 -12.05
N THR A 202 13.04 23.18 -11.75
CA THR A 202 14.00 22.67 -10.76
C THR A 202 15.39 22.58 -11.39
N MET A 203 16.17 23.67 -11.33
CA MET A 203 17.61 23.67 -11.60
C MET A 203 18.35 23.43 -10.27
N GLY A 204 18.63 22.18 -9.90
CA GLY A 204 19.32 21.85 -8.64
C GLY A 204 19.41 20.35 -8.30
N TYR A 205 20.04 20.04 -7.16
CA TYR A 205 20.19 18.69 -6.58
C TYR A 205 18.84 18.13 -6.06
N GLY A 206 18.54 16.86 -6.38
CA GLY A 206 17.35 16.13 -5.93
C GLY A 206 16.49 15.59 -7.08
N SER A 207 15.53 14.70 -6.79
CA SER A 207 14.64 14.15 -7.82
C SER A 207 13.63 15.20 -8.31
N PRO A 208 13.46 15.40 -9.63
CA PRO A 208 12.47 16.31 -10.20
C PRO A 208 11.04 15.76 -10.13
N GLU A 209 10.86 14.51 -9.67
CA GLU A 209 9.56 13.87 -9.60
C GLU A 209 8.68 14.41 -8.46
N THR A 210 7.39 14.54 -8.73
CA THR A 210 6.35 14.83 -7.75
C THR A 210 5.08 14.04 -8.06
N THR A 211 4.14 14.03 -7.13
CA THR A 211 2.81 13.46 -7.32
C THR A 211 1.75 14.55 -7.42
N THR A 212 0.61 14.22 -8.03
CA THR A 212 -0.53 15.13 -8.24
C THR A 212 -1.31 15.37 -6.94
N GLY A 213 -2.13 16.43 -6.88
CA GLY A 213 -2.96 16.74 -5.70
C GLY A 213 -2.28 17.55 -4.60
N GLY A 214 -1.12 18.16 -4.89
CA GLY A 214 -0.37 18.98 -3.94
C GLY A 214 0.39 18.16 -2.88
N ASN A 215 0.75 18.81 -1.76
CA ASN A 215 1.59 18.17 -0.74
C ASN A 215 0.81 17.50 0.40
N ALA A 216 -0.49 17.79 0.55
CA ALA A 216 -1.27 17.32 1.70
C ALA A 216 -1.25 15.79 1.83
N LEU A 217 -1.50 15.07 0.73
CA LEU A 217 -1.51 13.60 0.73
C LEU A 217 -0.19 13.02 1.26
N LYS A 218 0.95 13.62 0.90
CA LYS A 218 2.28 13.19 1.38
C LYS A 218 2.40 13.25 2.90
N PHE A 219 1.74 14.20 3.56
CA PHE A 219 1.76 14.33 5.02
C PHE A 219 0.76 13.41 5.73
N TYR A 220 -0.45 13.32 5.19
CA TYR A 220 -1.55 12.52 5.76
C TYR A 220 -1.33 11.02 5.57
N ALA A 221 -0.75 10.58 4.45
CA ALA A 221 -0.44 9.18 4.22
C ALA A 221 0.44 8.60 5.35
N SER A 222 0.02 7.48 5.92
CA SER A 222 0.82 6.71 6.89
C SER A 222 1.86 5.87 6.18
N VAL A 223 1.51 5.34 5.01
CA VAL A 223 2.43 4.58 4.15
C VAL A 223 2.39 5.19 2.75
N ARG A 224 3.55 5.33 2.13
CA ARG A 224 3.68 5.70 0.71
C ARG A 224 4.52 4.65 0.00
N ILE A 225 4.03 4.19 -1.13
CA ILE A 225 4.57 3.07 -1.90
C ILE A 225 4.89 3.59 -3.30
N ASP A 226 6.17 3.56 -3.70
CA ASP A 226 6.63 3.85 -5.06
C ASP A 226 6.76 2.51 -5.81
N ILE A 227 5.94 2.28 -6.83
CA ILE A 227 5.97 1.07 -7.64
C ILE A 227 6.44 1.38 -9.07
N ARG A 228 7.46 0.66 -9.52
CA ARG A 228 8.09 0.82 -10.85
C ARG A 228 8.25 -0.51 -11.55
N ARG A 229 8.01 -0.53 -12.86
CA ARG A 229 8.45 -1.63 -13.72
C ARG A 229 9.96 -1.53 -13.91
N ILE A 230 10.70 -2.59 -13.59
CA ILE A 230 12.15 -2.66 -13.76
C ILE A 230 12.58 -3.56 -14.93
N ALA A 231 11.77 -4.56 -15.29
CA ALA A 231 12.03 -5.40 -16.46
C ALA A 231 10.73 -5.96 -17.06
N THR A 232 10.80 -6.38 -18.33
CA THR A 232 9.73 -7.14 -19.00
C THR A 232 10.10 -8.60 -18.99
N LEU A 233 9.20 -9.44 -18.51
CA LEU A 233 9.37 -10.90 -18.47
C LEU A 233 8.98 -11.48 -19.83
N LYS A 234 9.85 -12.31 -20.40
CA LYS A 234 9.63 -12.97 -21.68
C LYS A 234 9.81 -14.48 -21.52
N GLN A 235 8.95 -15.23 -22.19
CA GLN A 235 9.13 -16.65 -22.41
C GLN A 235 9.10 -16.88 -23.92
N ASN A 236 10.21 -17.43 -24.43
CA ASN A 236 10.51 -17.41 -25.86
C ASN A 236 10.49 -15.95 -26.39
N GLU A 237 9.63 -15.62 -27.35
CA GLU A 237 9.47 -14.27 -27.89
C GLU A 237 8.26 -13.49 -27.33
N GLN A 238 7.42 -14.14 -26.52
CA GLN A 238 6.20 -13.52 -25.98
C GLN A 238 6.48 -12.81 -24.65
N GLN A 239 5.93 -11.60 -24.50
CA GLN A 239 5.93 -10.88 -23.22
C GLN A 239 4.83 -11.47 -22.34
N ILE A 240 5.21 -12.01 -21.18
CA ILE A 240 4.31 -12.73 -20.28
C ILE A 240 4.02 -11.96 -18.99
N GLY A 241 4.76 -10.89 -18.72
CA GLY A 241 4.56 -10.07 -17.54
C GLY A 241 5.65 -9.02 -17.37
N ASN A 242 5.70 -8.42 -16.18
CA ASN A 242 6.66 -7.39 -15.80
C ASN A 242 7.25 -7.72 -14.44
N ARG A 243 8.57 -7.51 -14.29
CA ARG A 243 9.20 -7.43 -12.96
C ARG A 243 8.93 -6.04 -12.40
N ALA A 244 8.28 -5.97 -11.25
CA ALA A 244 8.03 -4.73 -10.52
C ALA A 244 8.95 -4.63 -9.31
N LYS A 245 9.42 -3.42 -9.05
CA LYS A 245 10.12 -3.04 -7.82
C LYS A 245 9.25 -2.05 -7.07
N VAL A 246 9.08 -2.31 -5.78
CA VAL A 246 8.28 -1.51 -4.88
C VAL A 246 9.14 -0.99 -3.74
N LYS A 247 9.08 0.32 -3.47
CA LYS A 247 9.79 0.96 -2.37
C LYS A 247 8.83 1.61 -1.39
N VAL A 248 8.97 1.30 -0.11
CA VAL A 248 8.20 1.93 0.96
C VAL A 248 8.86 3.26 1.33
N VAL A 249 8.59 4.32 0.56
CA VAL A 249 9.24 5.63 0.73
C VAL A 249 8.79 6.38 1.99
N LYS A 250 7.68 5.96 2.60
CA LYS A 250 7.21 6.47 3.89
C LYS A 250 6.51 5.35 4.65
N ASN A 251 6.83 5.21 5.93
CA ASN A 251 6.17 4.27 6.82
C ASN A 251 6.08 4.88 8.23
N LYS A 252 4.87 5.04 8.77
CA LYS A 252 4.61 5.54 10.14
C LYS A 252 4.37 4.43 11.16
N VAL A 253 4.36 3.17 10.73
CA VAL A 253 3.99 2.01 11.55
C VAL A 253 5.12 0.98 11.70
N ALA A 254 6.13 1.06 10.83
CA ALA A 254 7.39 0.31 10.93
C ALA A 254 8.53 1.13 10.23
N PRO A 255 9.79 0.66 10.26
CA PRO A 255 10.88 1.33 9.55
C PRO A 255 10.60 1.52 8.04
N PRO A 256 10.85 2.71 7.47
CA PRO A 256 10.68 2.99 6.05
C PRO A 256 11.88 2.51 5.21
N PHE A 257 11.82 2.77 3.89
CA PHE A 257 12.85 2.58 2.87
C PHE A 257 13.20 1.14 2.49
N ARG A 258 12.49 0.17 3.06
CA ARG A 258 12.52 -1.21 2.61
C ARG A 258 11.95 -1.34 1.19
N GLU A 259 12.47 -2.30 0.45
CA GLU A 259 12.12 -2.58 -0.93
C GLU A 259 11.66 -4.03 -1.10
N ALA A 260 10.78 -4.26 -2.06
CA ALA A 260 10.33 -5.58 -2.47
C ALA A 260 10.33 -5.66 -3.99
N GLU A 261 10.55 -6.86 -4.51
CA GLU A 261 10.43 -7.13 -5.93
C GLU A 261 9.55 -8.36 -6.15
N PHE A 262 8.69 -8.27 -7.16
CA PHE A 262 7.81 -9.35 -7.54
C PHE A 262 7.45 -9.27 -9.01
N ASP A 263 6.94 -10.37 -9.53
CA ASP A 263 6.50 -10.47 -10.92
C ASP A 263 5.00 -10.18 -10.99
N ILE A 264 4.61 -9.32 -11.93
CA ILE A 264 3.23 -9.07 -12.32
C ILE A 264 3.00 -9.76 -13.66
N MET A 265 2.34 -10.92 -13.62
CA MET A 265 2.02 -11.76 -14.76
C MET A 265 0.75 -11.25 -15.46
N PHE A 266 0.77 -11.16 -16.79
CA PHE A 266 -0.39 -10.65 -17.52
C PHE A 266 -1.59 -11.59 -17.36
N GLY A 267 -2.72 -11.03 -16.89
CA GLY A 267 -3.96 -11.79 -16.66
C GLY A 267 -3.99 -12.65 -15.40
N GLU A 268 -2.91 -12.73 -14.63
CA GLU A 268 -2.85 -13.45 -13.33
C GLU A 268 -2.51 -12.52 -12.16
N GLY A 269 -1.81 -11.41 -12.41
CA GLY A 269 -1.40 -10.45 -11.37
C GLY A 269 -0.08 -10.81 -10.69
N ILE A 270 0.05 -10.44 -9.41
CA ILE A 270 1.24 -10.70 -8.60
C ILE A 270 1.43 -12.20 -8.42
N SER A 271 2.60 -12.70 -8.82
CA SER A 271 2.97 -14.11 -8.73
C SER A 271 3.55 -14.45 -7.35
N GLN A 272 2.70 -14.91 -6.43
CA GLN A 272 3.11 -15.34 -5.08
C GLN A 272 4.14 -16.46 -5.09
N GLU A 273 3.99 -17.45 -5.97
CA GLU A 273 4.92 -18.57 -6.10
C GLU A 273 6.32 -18.10 -6.52
N GLY A 274 6.36 -17.08 -7.37
CA GLY A 274 7.61 -16.42 -7.78
C GLY A 274 8.32 -15.77 -6.59
N GLU A 275 7.58 -15.08 -5.73
CA GLU A 275 8.14 -14.50 -4.50
C GLU A 275 8.61 -15.57 -3.52
N ILE A 276 7.85 -16.65 -3.32
CA ILE A 276 8.24 -17.77 -2.45
C ILE A 276 9.58 -18.34 -2.89
N ILE A 277 9.78 -18.52 -4.20
CA ILE A 277 11.06 -19.01 -4.74
C ILE A 277 12.18 -18.00 -4.52
N ASP A 278 11.96 -16.74 -4.88
CA ASP A 278 12.99 -15.70 -4.81
C ASP A 278 13.46 -15.47 -3.36
N TYR A 279 12.51 -15.35 -2.42
CA TYR A 279 12.83 -15.20 -0.99
C TYR A 279 13.33 -16.49 -0.37
N GLY A 280 12.82 -17.66 -0.79
CA GLY A 280 13.30 -18.95 -0.31
C GLY A 280 14.76 -19.19 -0.69
N ILE A 281 15.19 -18.82 -1.90
CA ILE A 281 16.60 -18.86 -2.30
C ILE A 281 17.41 -17.82 -1.52
N LYS A 282 16.92 -16.59 -1.40
CA LYS A 282 17.63 -15.49 -0.72
C LYS A 282 17.92 -15.80 0.76
N LEU A 283 17.06 -16.59 1.41
CA LEU A 283 17.17 -16.96 2.82
C LEU A 283 17.78 -18.34 3.05
N ASP A 284 18.31 -18.97 2.00
CA ASP A 284 18.88 -20.33 2.05
C ASP A 284 17.87 -21.39 2.55
N ILE A 285 16.57 -21.18 2.31
CA ILE A 285 15.49 -22.15 2.57
C ILE A 285 15.34 -23.09 1.36
N ILE A 286 15.53 -22.56 0.16
CA ILE A 286 15.50 -23.31 -1.11
C ILE A 286 16.93 -23.38 -1.65
N ASP A 287 17.43 -24.61 -1.80
CA ASP A 287 18.74 -24.87 -2.37
C ASP A 287 18.72 -24.72 -3.90
N LYS A 288 19.70 -24.00 -4.43
CA LYS A 288 19.90 -23.83 -5.88
C LYS A 288 21.21 -24.47 -6.33
N SER A 289 21.10 -25.61 -7.02
CA SER A 289 22.24 -26.30 -7.64
C SER A 289 22.21 -26.15 -9.16
N GLY A 290 22.89 -25.11 -9.66
CA GLY A 290 22.85 -24.72 -11.07
C GLY A 290 21.45 -24.28 -11.48
N ALA A 291 20.80 -25.04 -12.36
CA ALA A 291 19.42 -24.80 -12.76
C ALA A 291 18.38 -25.51 -11.88
N TRP A 292 18.78 -26.43 -10.99
CA TRP A 292 17.86 -27.18 -10.15
C TRP A 292 17.55 -26.46 -8.84
N LEU A 293 16.27 -26.46 -8.47
CA LEU A 293 15.77 -25.95 -7.20
C LEU A 293 15.25 -27.11 -6.35
N SER A 294 15.60 -27.11 -5.07
CA SER A 294 15.24 -28.15 -4.10
C SER A 294 14.89 -27.54 -2.74
N TYR A 295 13.97 -28.16 -2.03
CA TYR A 295 13.58 -27.82 -0.68
C TYR A 295 13.73 -29.06 0.20
N GLY A 296 14.79 -29.09 1.02
CA GLY A 296 15.26 -30.32 1.65
C GLY A 296 15.51 -31.41 0.60
N ASP A 297 14.91 -32.58 0.79
CA ASP A 297 15.03 -33.70 -0.15
C ASP A 297 14.09 -33.60 -1.37
N LYS A 298 13.14 -32.64 -1.37
CA LYS A 298 12.13 -32.52 -2.42
C LYS A 298 12.65 -31.63 -3.56
N LYS A 299 12.68 -32.17 -4.77
CA LYS A 299 13.00 -31.40 -5.98
C LYS A 299 11.81 -30.51 -6.37
N LEU A 300 12.02 -29.20 -6.40
CA LEU A 300 11.00 -28.24 -6.82
C LEU A 300 10.90 -28.15 -8.35
N GLY A 301 12.01 -28.34 -9.05
CA GLY A 301 12.05 -28.37 -10.51
C GLY A 301 13.35 -27.85 -11.09
N GLN A 302 13.50 -27.98 -12.40
CA GLN A 302 14.59 -27.36 -13.15
C GLN A 302 14.14 -25.98 -13.64
N GLY A 303 14.72 -24.92 -13.09
CA GLY A 303 14.40 -23.53 -13.39
C GLY A 303 13.21 -23.00 -12.61
N ARG A 304 13.10 -21.66 -12.61
CA ARG A 304 12.12 -20.91 -11.82
C ARG A 304 10.67 -21.18 -12.24
N GLU A 305 10.38 -21.25 -13.53
CA GLU A 305 9.01 -21.46 -14.02
C GLU A 305 8.46 -22.85 -13.66
N ASN A 306 9.27 -23.90 -13.75
CA ASN A 306 8.83 -25.25 -13.36
C ASN A 306 8.56 -25.34 -11.85
N ALA A 307 9.38 -24.68 -11.03
CA ALA A 307 9.14 -24.60 -9.59
C ALA A 307 7.85 -23.84 -9.26
N LYS A 308 7.52 -22.77 -10.00
CA LYS A 308 6.25 -22.04 -9.84
C LYS A 308 5.04 -22.94 -10.11
N VAL A 309 5.08 -23.73 -11.17
CA VAL A 309 4.01 -24.69 -11.50
C VAL A 309 3.79 -25.67 -10.34
N LEU A 310 4.87 -26.25 -9.80
CA LEU A 310 4.76 -27.16 -8.66
C LEU A 310 4.15 -26.49 -7.43
N LEU A 311 4.59 -25.29 -7.07
CA LEU A 311 4.06 -24.57 -5.91
C LEU A 311 2.59 -24.15 -6.07
N LYS A 312 2.17 -23.87 -7.31
CA LYS A 312 0.77 -23.55 -7.64
C LYS A 312 -0.15 -24.77 -7.47
N GLU A 313 0.36 -25.96 -7.79
CA GLU A 313 -0.34 -27.23 -7.60
C GLU A 313 -0.33 -27.71 -6.14
N ASP A 314 0.83 -27.62 -5.46
CA ASP A 314 1.04 -28.05 -4.08
C ASP A 314 0.98 -26.87 -3.10
N LYS A 315 -0.25 -26.43 -2.82
CA LYS A 315 -0.52 -25.31 -1.90
C LYS A 315 -0.03 -25.57 -0.47
N ALA A 316 0.01 -26.82 -0.04
CA ALA A 316 0.49 -27.18 1.30
C ALA A 316 1.99 -26.91 1.42
N LEU A 317 2.77 -27.33 0.41
CA LEU A 317 4.19 -27.03 0.32
C LEU A 317 4.44 -25.52 0.20
N ALA A 318 3.70 -24.81 -0.65
CA ALA A 318 3.83 -23.37 -0.79
C ALA A 318 3.61 -22.64 0.55
N GLN A 319 2.61 -23.06 1.32
CA GLN A 319 2.32 -22.49 2.65
C GLN A 319 3.42 -22.82 3.67
N GLU A 320 3.94 -24.06 3.65
CA GLU A 320 5.04 -24.47 4.52
C GLU A 320 6.29 -23.61 4.32
N ILE A 321 6.72 -23.45 3.06
CA ILE A 321 7.88 -22.62 2.71
C ILE A 321 7.61 -21.17 3.08
N THR A 322 6.41 -20.65 2.81
CA THR A 322 6.01 -19.28 3.19
C THR A 322 6.12 -19.05 4.69
N ASN A 323 5.69 -20.03 5.52
CA ASN A 323 5.79 -19.92 6.97
C ASN A 323 7.25 -19.89 7.42
N LYS A 324 8.11 -20.75 6.87
CA LYS A 324 9.55 -20.71 7.16
C LYS A 324 10.21 -19.38 6.78
N ILE A 325 9.85 -18.82 5.62
CA ILE A 325 10.30 -17.49 5.18
C ILE A 325 9.90 -16.45 6.23
N LYS A 326 8.62 -16.42 6.63
CA LYS A 326 8.10 -15.48 7.63
C LYS A 326 8.76 -15.65 9.00
N GLU A 327 9.02 -16.88 9.43
CA GLU A 327 9.68 -17.18 10.71
C GLU A 327 11.14 -16.70 10.72
N GLN A 328 11.90 -17.00 9.68
CA GLN A 328 13.32 -16.62 9.60
C GLN A 328 13.47 -15.10 9.59
N ILE A 329 12.62 -14.39 8.86
CA ILE A 329 12.59 -12.92 8.83
C ILE A 329 12.01 -12.31 10.11
N GLY A 330 11.01 -12.93 10.72
CA GLY A 330 10.50 -12.51 12.03
C GLY A 330 11.54 -12.65 13.14
N ALA A 331 12.47 -13.60 13.00
CA ALA A 331 13.64 -13.76 13.88
C ALA A 331 14.81 -12.83 13.53
N THR A 332 14.83 -12.25 12.32
CA THR A 332 15.84 -11.30 11.85
C THR A 332 15.16 -10.00 11.42
N GLU A 333 14.97 -9.06 12.35
CA GLU A 333 14.44 -7.71 12.05
C GLU A 333 15.26 -6.92 10.98
N GLU A 334 16.34 -7.48 10.43
CA GLU A 334 17.38 -6.81 9.62
C GLU A 334 17.34 -7.05 8.08
N ILE A 335 16.56 -7.98 7.51
CA ILE A 335 16.89 -8.50 6.15
C ILE A 335 16.39 -7.68 4.93
N LEU A 336 15.69 -6.56 5.10
CA LEU A 336 15.43 -5.69 3.94
C LEU A 336 16.49 -4.60 3.90
N PRO A 337 17.43 -4.66 2.94
CA PRO A 337 18.53 -3.72 2.88
C PRO A 337 17.94 -2.31 2.85
N LEU A 338 18.44 -1.46 3.74
CA LEU A 338 18.35 -0.03 3.54
C LEU A 338 19.03 0.27 2.19
N PRO A 339 18.49 1.19 1.37
CA PRO A 339 19.17 1.57 0.14
C PRO A 339 20.60 2.00 0.49
N ASP A 340 21.59 1.51 -0.27
CA ASP A 340 22.95 2.01 -0.19
C ASP A 340 22.91 3.55 -0.30
N GLU A 341 23.48 4.25 0.68
CA GLU A 341 23.68 5.70 0.56
C GLU A 341 24.45 5.95 -0.74
N PRO A 342 24.08 6.96 -1.55
CA PRO A 342 24.95 7.35 -2.64
C PRO A 342 26.29 7.76 -2.02
N LEU A 343 27.35 7.03 -2.38
CA LEU A 343 28.73 7.41 -2.09
C LEU A 343 28.89 8.83 -2.60
N ASP A 344 29.05 9.78 -1.68
CA ASP A 344 29.60 11.09 -1.98
C ASP A 344 30.99 10.85 -2.60
N GLU A 345 31.08 10.84 -3.92
CA GLU A 345 32.32 11.13 -4.62
C GLU A 345 32.62 12.62 -4.41
N MET A 346 33.11 12.94 -3.21
CA MET A 346 33.93 14.11 -2.96
C MET A 346 35.35 13.64 -2.62
N SER A 347 36.10 13.33 -3.67
CA SER A 347 37.56 13.27 -3.63
C SER A 347 38.14 13.63 -4.99
N GLU A 348 38.25 14.94 -5.26
CA GLU A 348 39.52 15.71 -5.41
C GLU A 348 39.24 17.10 -5.98
#